data_AF-A0AAD9MTC3-F1
#
_entry.id   AF-A0AAD9MTC3-F1
#
_cell.length_a   1.000
_cell.length_b   1.000
_cell.length_c   1.000
_cell.angle_alpha   90.00
_cell.angle_beta   90.00
_cell.angle_gamma   90.00
#
_symmetry.space_group_name_H-M   'P 1'
#
loop_
_entity.id
_entity.type
_entity.pdbx_description
1 polymer ?
#
loop_
_entity_poly.entity_id
_entity_poly.type
_entity_poly.pdbx_seq_one_letter_code
_entity_poly.pdbx_strand_id
1 'polypeptide(L)'
;MPAVVSFIAFCFKKDYASSSITSALSAVSYIHKMHNLNDPTATFVVRKLLHGAAKLMPSCDQRAPVTTVILHDLVRSAPHISICYYNSVLTSAMYLLAFHAFLRIGEMAATSTAQSSCVLQLNQISLSSDKCTVVFHSYKHYQGPPVSLVIPAHADSSFCPIKAIRAYLAVRRNAPGPLFIFPGGTPVTTTFFGDQLKKSLAWAGLSSECYKGHSLRIGAATTAAI
;
A
#
# COMPACT_ATOMS: atom_id res chain seq x y z
N MET A 1 5.01 5.97 -37.19
CA MET A 1 5.59 4.66 -36.80
C MET A 1 7.07 4.75 -36.37
N PRO A 2 7.99 5.43 -37.11
CA PRO A 2 9.43 5.46 -36.75
C PRO A 2 9.72 6.05 -35.37
N ALA A 3 9.01 7.13 -35.00
CA ALA A 3 9.22 7.82 -33.73
C ALA A 3 8.97 6.94 -32.48
N VAL A 4 7.95 6.07 -32.51
CA VAL A 4 7.63 5.18 -31.38
C VAL A 4 8.71 4.12 -31.20
N VAL A 5 9.20 3.55 -32.30
CA VAL A 5 10.31 2.58 -32.28
C VAL A 5 11.59 3.22 -31.75
N SER A 6 11.93 4.42 -32.24
CA SER A 6 13.09 5.18 -31.76
C SER A 6 12.98 5.54 -30.28
N PHE A 7 11.78 5.90 -29.80
CA PHE A 7 11.54 6.17 -28.39
C PHE A 7 11.79 4.94 -27.51
N ILE A 8 11.28 3.77 -27.90
CA ILE A 8 11.52 2.54 -27.13
C ILE A 8 13.02 2.20 -27.11
N ALA A 9 13.70 2.29 -28.26
CA ALA A 9 15.15 2.06 -28.34
C ALA A 9 15.94 3.05 -27.47
N PHE A 10 15.54 4.32 -27.44
CA PHE A 10 16.13 5.33 -26.57
C PHE A 10 15.94 4.98 -25.08
N CYS A 11 14.71 4.63 -24.67
CA CYS A 11 14.45 4.24 -23.28
C CYS A 11 15.19 2.97 -22.88
N PHE A 12 15.27 1.99 -23.77
CA PHE A 12 16.05 0.76 -23.57
C PHE A 12 17.53 1.10 -23.34
N LYS A 13 18.12 1.96 -24.18
CA LYS A 13 19.53 2.41 -24.03
C LYS A 13 19.78 3.21 -22.76
N LYS A 14 18.74 3.75 -22.14
CA LYS A 14 18.78 4.49 -20.87
C LYS A 14 18.43 3.61 -19.66
N ASP A 15 18.37 2.29 -19.84
CA ASP A 15 18.09 1.31 -18.79
C ASP A 15 16.74 1.53 -18.08
N TYR A 16 15.75 2.10 -18.77
CA TYR A 16 14.40 2.18 -18.23
C TYR A 16 13.78 0.78 -18.16
N ALA A 17 13.17 0.46 -17.02
CA ALA A 17 12.42 -0.78 -16.84
C ALA A 17 11.35 -0.95 -17.93
N SER A 18 11.15 -2.19 -18.41
CA SER A 18 10.19 -2.48 -19.48
C SER A 18 8.75 -2.07 -19.12
N SER A 19 8.39 -2.13 -17.84
CA SER A 19 7.09 -1.66 -17.33
C SER A 19 6.92 -0.14 -17.46
N SER A 20 7.99 0.63 -17.25
CA SER A 20 8.01 2.10 -17.41
C SER A 20 7.82 2.48 -18.88
N ILE A 21 8.51 1.80 -19.80
CA ILE A 21 8.35 2.00 -21.25
C ILE A 21 6.91 1.70 -21.67
N THR A 22 6.35 0.58 -21.20
CA THR A 22 4.96 0.19 -21.51
C THR A 22 3.95 1.20 -20.96
N SER A 23 4.18 1.74 -19.76
CA SER A 23 3.35 2.80 -19.17
C SER A 23 3.37 4.08 -20.00
N ALA A 24 4.55 4.51 -20.46
CA ALA A 24 4.68 5.69 -21.33
C ALA A 24 3.95 5.50 -22.66
N LEU A 25 4.08 4.33 -23.29
CA LEU A 25 3.35 4.02 -24.53
C LEU A 25 1.84 3.93 -24.33
N SER A 26 1.39 3.50 -23.15
CA SER A 26 -0.04 3.47 -22.82
C SER A 26 -0.65 4.87 -22.81
N ALA A 27 0.10 5.89 -22.38
CA ALA A 27 -0.33 7.29 -22.47
C ALA A 27 -0.45 7.75 -23.94
N VAL A 28 0.50 7.37 -24.80
CA VAL A 28 0.44 7.66 -26.25
C VAL A 28 -0.77 6.99 -26.89
N SER A 29 -0.98 5.70 -26.61
CA SER A 29 -2.13 4.92 -27.06
C SER A 29 -3.45 5.56 -26.62
N TYR A 30 -3.53 6.00 -25.36
CA TYR A 30 -4.71 6.64 -24.80
C TYR A 30 -5.06 7.94 -25.52
N ILE A 31 -4.11 8.84 -25.73
CA ILE A 31 -4.35 10.11 -26.44
C ILE A 31 -4.85 9.85 -27.87
N HIS A 32 -4.24 8.91 -28.60
CA HIS A 32 -4.70 8.58 -29.95
C HIS A 32 -6.13 8.04 -29.94
N LYS A 33 -6.45 7.12 -29.03
CA LYS A 33 -7.81 6.57 -28.89
C LYS A 33 -8.84 7.65 -28.51
N MET A 34 -8.50 8.55 -27.60
CA MET A 34 -9.38 9.66 -27.19
C MET A 34 -9.71 10.61 -28.34
N HIS A 35 -8.80 10.76 -29.30
CA HIS A 35 -8.99 11.58 -30.50
C HIS A 35 -9.46 10.77 -31.72
N ASN A 36 -9.84 9.50 -31.56
CA ASN A 36 -10.20 8.59 -32.65
C ASN A 36 -9.13 8.49 -33.75
N LEU A 37 -7.86 8.60 -33.37
CA LEU A 37 -6.70 8.45 -34.25
C LEU A 37 -6.16 7.02 -34.21
N ASN A 38 -5.51 6.62 -35.30
CA ASN A 38 -4.81 5.33 -35.36
C ASN A 38 -3.70 5.25 -34.31
N ASP A 39 -3.74 4.20 -33.47
CA ASP A 39 -2.76 3.98 -32.40
C ASP A 39 -1.42 3.46 -32.95
N PRO A 40 -0.34 4.27 -32.93
CA PRO A 40 0.96 3.87 -33.47
C PRO A 40 1.68 2.85 -32.58
N THR A 41 1.24 2.66 -31.33
CA THR A 41 1.84 1.73 -30.36
C THR A 41 1.31 0.31 -30.49
N ALA A 42 0.14 0.13 -31.12
CA ALA A 42 -0.51 -1.16 -31.32
C ALA A 42 -0.03 -1.90 -32.59
N THR A 43 1.12 -1.54 -33.15
CA THR A 43 1.68 -2.21 -34.34
C THR A 43 2.42 -3.49 -33.94
N PHE A 44 2.49 -4.47 -34.85
CA PHE A 44 3.22 -5.72 -34.59
C PHE A 44 4.69 -5.48 -34.21
N VAL A 45 5.36 -4.57 -34.92
CA VAL A 45 6.76 -4.21 -34.68
C VAL A 45 6.95 -3.66 -33.27
N VAL A 46 6.12 -2.70 -32.84
CA VAL A 46 6.21 -2.13 -31.48
C VAL A 46 5.98 -3.20 -30.42
N ARG A 47 4.97 -4.06 -30.58
CA ARG A 47 4.72 -5.17 -29.64
C ARG A 47 5.91 -6.13 -29.53
N LYS A 48 6.52 -6.50 -30.66
CA LYS A 48 7.70 -7.38 -30.65
C LYS A 48 8.91 -6.72 -30.03
N LEU A 49 9.08 -5.42 -30.23
CA LEU A 49 10.20 -4.67 -29.67
C LEU A 49 10.06 -4.51 -28.14
N LEU A 50 8.84 -4.28 -27.64
CA LEU A 50 8.55 -4.33 -26.20
C LEU A 50 8.80 -5.71 -25.60
N HIS A 51 8.40 -6.78 -26.29
CA HIS A 51 8.66 -8.14 -25.83
C HIS A 51 10.17 -8.44 -25.77
N GLY A 52 10.93 -7.98 -26.77
CA GLY A 52 12.39 -8.05 -26.75
C GLY A 52 13.01 -7.28 -25.60
N ALA A 53 12.56 -6.04 -25.39
CA ALA A 53 13.00 -5.20 -24.26
C ALA A 53 12.72 -5.87 -22.90
N ALA A 54 11.53 -6.44 -22.72
CA ALA A 54 11.16 -7.15 -21.49
C ALA A 54 12.04 -8.40 -21.25
N LYS A 55 12.35 -9.16 -22.31
CA LYS A 55 13.18 -10.36 -22.22
C LYS A 55 14.64 -10.04 -21.90
N LEU A 56 15.17 -8.94 -22.46
CA LEU A 56 16.55 -8.51 -22.24
C LEU A 56 16.74 -7.75 -20.92
N MET A 57 15.67 -7.18 -20.36
CA MET A 57 15.67 -6.47 -19.08
C MET A 57 14.64 -7.09 -18.12
N PRO A 58 14.89 -8.31 -17.60
CA PRO A 58 14.00 -8.91 -16.63
C PRO A 58 13.97 -8.06 -15.35
N SER A 59 12.80 -7.56 -14.97
CA SER A 59 12.59 -6.93 -13.66
C SER A 59 12.03 -7.97 -12.69
N CYS A 60 12.74 -8.24 -11.60
CA CYS A 60 12.22 -9.05 -10.50
C CYS A 60 11.60 -8.14 -9.43
N ASP A 61 10.46 -8.56 -8.87
CA ASP A 61 9.88 -7.89 -7.72
C ASP A 61 10.74 -8.20 -6.48
N GLN A 62 11.57 -7.24 -6.08
CA GLN A 62 12.47 -7.37 -4.93
C GLN A 62 11.75 -7.23 -3.58
N ARG A 63 10.42 -7.01 -3.56
CA ARG A 63 9.68 -6.78 -2.32
C ARG A 63 9.56 -8.06 -1.51
N ALA A 64 10.14 -8.06 -0.32
CA ALA A 64 10.05 -9.18 0.61
C ALA A 64 8.73 -9.17 1.41
N PRO A 65 8.17 -10.34 1.77
CA PRO A 65 7.03 -10.42 2.69
C PRO A 65 7.44 -10.02 4.12
N VAL A 66 6.63 -9.21 4.79
CA VAL A 66 6.72 -9.07 6.26
C VAL A 66 6.14 -10.33 6.87
N THR A 67 6.96 -11.17 7.49
CA THR A 67 6.47 -12.37 8.20
C THR A 67 5.80 -11.97 9.51
N THR A 68 5.10 -12.92 10.16
CA THR A 68 4.52 -12.71 11.50
C THR A 68 5.59 -12.33 12.53
N VAL A 69 6.78 -12.93 12.45
CA VAL A 69 7.92 -12.57 13.32
C VAL A 69 8.33 -11.12 13.11
N ILE A 70 8.51 -10.70 11.85
CA ILE A 70 8.86 -9.31 11.53
C ILE A 70 7.75 -8.37 11.98
N LEU A 71 6.48 -8.71 11.76
CA LEU A 71 5.34 -7.92 12.23
C LEU A 71 5.40 -7.70 13.75
N HIS A 72 5.70 -8.74 14.52
CA HIS A 72 5.83 -8.63 15.98
C HIS A 72 6.96 -7.66 16.36
N ASP A 73 8.10 -7.71 15.66
CA ASP A 73 9.20 -6.78 15.91
C ASP A 73 8.84 -5.34 15.54
N LEU A 74 8.10 -5.12 14.43
CA LEU A 74 7.57 -3.80 14.06
C LEU A 74 6.61 -3.23 15.12
N VAL A 75 5.78 -4.08 15.74
CA VAL A 75 4.85 -3.65 16.80
C VAL A 75 5.61 -3.37 18.10
N ARG A 76 6.62 -4.18 18.44
CA ARG A 76 7.48 -3.95 19.61
C ARG A 76 8.35 -2.70 19.47
N SER A 77 8.78 -2.34 18.27
CA SER A 77 9.60 -1.14 18.04
C SER A 77 8.81 0.15 18.19
N ALA A 78 7.50 0.14 17.95
CA ALA A 78 6.64 1.33 17.96
C ALA A 78 6.83 2.26 19.18
N PRO A 79 6.84 1.78 20.43
CA PRO A 79 7.10 2.64 21.61
C PRO A 79 8.53 3.20 21.67
N HIS A 80 9.51 2.56 21.03
CA HIS A 80 10.91 2.99 21.05
C HIS A 80 11.24 4.02 19.96
N ILE A 81 10.54 3.96 18.82
CA ILE A 81 10.79 4.86 17.68
C ILE A 81 9.86 6.08 17.65
N SER A 82 8.76 6.01 18.42
CA SER A 82 7.73 7.05 18.44
C SER A 82 8.08 8.17 19.43
N ILE A 83 7.83 9.40 19.02
CA ILE A 83 8.08 10.60 19.84
C ILE A 83 7.12 10.66 21.05
N CYS A 84 5.93 10.07 20.95
CA CYS A 84 4.93 10.10 22.00
C CYS A 84 4.03 8.85 21.97
N TYR A 85 3.28 8.66 23.06
CA TYR A 85 2.34 7.54 23.20
C TYR A 85 1.32 7.47 22.05
N TYR A 86 0.79 8.61 21.61
CA TYR A 86 -0.16 8.68 20.48
C TYR A 86 0.42 8.04 19.21
N ASN A 87 1.64 8.43 18.83
CA ASN A 87 2.28 7.92 17.62
C ASN A 87 2.63 6.43 17.75
N SER A 88 2.95 5.96 18.97
CA SER A 88 3.20 4.54 19.24
C SER A 88 1.94 3.71 18.98
N VAL A 89 0.82 4.05 19.63
CA VAL A 89 -0.43 3.28 19.45
C VAL A 89 -1.01 3.42 18.04
N LEU A 90 -0.87 4.59 17.41
CA LEU A 90 -1.22 4.81 16.01
C LEU A 90 -0.43 3.86 15.10
N THR A 91 0.90 3.83 15.25
CA THR A 91 1.79 3.02 14.40
C THR A 91 1.51 1.52 14.56
N SER A 92 1.37 1.05 15.80
CA SER A 92 1.00 -0.35 16.09
C SER A 92 -0.35 -0.74 15.50
N ALA A 93 -1.37 0.12 15.64
CA ALA A 93 -2.68 -0.11 15.06
C ALA A 93 -2.62 -0.18 13.53
N MET A 94 -1.84 0.70 12.89
CA MET A 94 -1.66 0.68 11.44
C MET A 94 -0.96 -0.59 10.95
N TYR A 95 0.11 -1.07 11.62
CA TYR A 95 0.80 -2.30 11.21
C TYR A 95 -0.09 -3.53 11.33
N LEU A 96 -0.74 -3.70 12.47
CA LEU A 96 -1.60 -4.85 12.72
C LEU A 96 -2.83 -4.85 11.81
N LEU A 97 -3.47 -3.70 11.61
CA LEU A 97 -4.59 -3.61 10.68
C LEU A 97 -4.15 -3.84 9.22
N ALA A 98 -3.01 -3.28 8.79
CA ALA A 98 -2.48 -3.49 7.45
C ALA A 98 -2.30 -4.97 7.14
N PHE A 99 -1.69 -5.70 8.09
CA PHE A 99 -1.37 -7.10 7.95
C PHE A 99 -2.64 -7.95 7.99
N HIS A 100 -3.41 -7.88 9.07
CA HIS A 100 -4.55 -8.77 9.26
C HIS A 100 -5.74 -8.51 8.31
N ALA A 101 -5.84 -7.30 7.74
CA ALA A 101 -6.87 -6.97 6.74
C ALA A 101 -6.33 -6.90 5.31
N PHE A 102 -5.07 -7.30 5.06
CA PHE A 102 -4.46 -7.32 3.72
C PHE A 102 -4.49 -5.95 3.01
N LEU A 103 -4.45 -4.88 3.77
CA LEU A 103 -4.65 -3.53 3.26
C LEU A 103 -3.42 -3.04 2.51
N ARG A 104 -3.65 -2.31 1.43
CA ARG A 104 -2.62 -1.45 0.84
C ARG A 104 -2.46 -0.22 1.73
N ILE A 105 -1.25 0.33 1.80
CA ILE A 105 -1.03 1.60 2.49
C ILE A 105 -1.99 2.69 1.99
N GLY A 106 -2.21 2.77 0.68
CA GLY A 106 -3.09 3.79 0.10
C GLY A 106 -4.57 3.67 0.51
N GLU A 107 -4.98 2.55 1.11
CA GLU A 107 -6.30 2.38 1.70
C GLU A 107 -6.36 2.92 3.13
N MET A 108 -5.23 3.14 3.81
CA MET A 108 -5.18 3.60 5.20
C MET A 108 -4.58 4.99 5.38
N ALA A 109 -3.66 5.38 4.50
CA ALA A 109 -2.88 6.60 4.59
C ALA A 109 -2.94 7.37 3.27
N ALA A 110 -3.13 8.68 3.36
CA ALA A 110 -3.34 9.55 2.21
C ALA A 110 -2.00 9.94 1.55
N THR A 111 -1.98 10.13 0.23
CA THR A 111 -0.81 10.77 -0.41
C THR A 111 -0.90 12.29 -0.39
N SER A 112 -2.09 12.84 -0.23
CA SER A 112 -2.36 14.27 -0.09
C SER A 112 -3.68 14.50 0.66
N THR A 113 -3.86 15.71 1.22
CA THR A 113 -5.10 16.09 1.91
C THR A 113 -6.33 16.00 1.00
N ALA A 114 -6.16 16.17 -0.32
CA ALA A 114 -7.26 16.01 -1.29
C ALA A 114 -7.80 14.57 -1.36
N GLN A 115 -7.02 13.57 -0.92
CA GLN A 115 -7.42 12.15 -0.92
C GLN A 115 -7.92 11.67 0.44
N SER A 116 -8.24 12.58 1.35
CA SER A 116 -8.74 12.24 2.70
C SER A 116 -10.02 11.40 2.68
N SER A 117 -10.88 11.57 1.67
CA SER A 117 -12.10 10.78 1.51
C SER A 117 -11.87 9.41 0.87
N CYS A 118 -10.68 9.17 0.30
CA CYS A 118 -10.33 7.93 -0.40
C CYS A 118 -9.67 6.88 0.51
N VAL A 119 -9.29 7.26 1.73
CA VAL A 119 -8.76 6.33 2.73
C VAL A 119 -9.88 5.77 3.60
N LEU A 120 -9.57 4.72 4.36
CA LEU A 120 -10.50 4.08 5.28
C LEU A 120 -11.01 5.10 6.30
N GLN A 121 -12.33 5.20 6.40
CA GLN A 121 -13.02 6.15 7.28
C GLN A 121 -13.39 5.49 8.62
N LEU A 122 -13.56 6.30 9.67
CA LEU A 122 -13.93 5.80 11.00
C LEU A 122 -15.26 5.03 10.99
N ASN A 123 -16.26 5.50 10.24
CA ASN A 123 -17.58 4.86 10.13
C ASN A 123 -17.55 3.53 9.35
N GLN A 124 -16.44 3.19 8.70
CA GLN A 124 -16.25 1.93 8.00
C GLN A 124 -15.69 0.83 8.92
N ILE A 125 -15.37 1.15 10.18
CA ILE A 125 -14.92 0.18 11.17
C ILE A 125 -16.02 -0.07 12.21
N SER A 126 -16.24 -1.34 12.53
CA SER A 126 -17.07 -1.79 13.65
C SER A 126 -16.29 -2.79 14.50
N LEU A 127 -16.20 -2.52 15.80
CA LEU A 127 -15.44 -3.35 16.75
C LEU A 127 -16.39 -4.12 17.67
N SER A 128 -16.16 -5.42 17.78
CA SER A 128 -16.75 -6.32 18.79
C SER A 128 -15.65 -6.83 19.72
N SER A 129 -16.00 -7.63 20.74
CA SER A 129 -15.03 -8.22 21.68
C SER A 129 -14.03 -9.15 20.99
N ASP A 130 -14.47 -9.87 19.97
CA ASP A 130 -13.78 -10.98 19.32
C ASP A 130 -13.43 -10.72 17.85
N LYS A 131 -14.01 -9.69 17.22
CA LYS A 131 -13.76 -9.34 15.82
C LYS A 131 -13.78 -7.84 15.55
N CYS A 132 -13.08 -7.44 14.48
CA CYS A 132 -13.15 -6.13 13.86
C CYS A 132 -13.66 -6.28 12.43
N THR A 133 -14.74 -5.59 12.08
CA THR A 133 -15.27 -5.57 10.71
C THR A 133 -14.89 -4.26 10.02
N VAL A 134 -14.36 -4.37 8.81
CA VAL A 134 -13.99 -3.23 7.95
C VAL A 134 -14.84 -3.29 6.68
N VAL A 135 -15.60 -2.24 6.39
CA VAL A 135 -16.56 -2.20 5.28
C VAL A 135 -16.13 -1.20 4.20
N PHE A 136 -15.72 -1.72 3.04
CA PHE A 136 -15.36 -0.94 1.87
C PHE A 136 -16.58 -0.70 0.99
N HIS A 137 -17.00 0.56 0.89
CA HIS A 137 -18.19 0.94 0.12
C HIS A 137 -17.86 1.22 -1.36
N SER A 138 -16.70 1.80 -1.62
CA SER A 138 -16.16 2.00 -2.97
C SER A 138 -14.63 2.06 -2.89
N TYR A 139 -13.95 1.55 -3.92
CA TYR A 139 -12.51 1.73 -4.08
C TYR A 139 -12.16 1.88 -5.57
N LYS A 140 -10.95 2.34 -5.87
CA LYS A 140 -10.48 2.86 -7.18
C LYS A 140 -10.89 2.05 -8.43
N HIS A 141 -11.21 0.76 -8.29
CA HIS A 141 -11.56 -0.14 -9.39
C HIS A 141 -12.84 -0.96 -9.15
N TYR A 142 -13.65 -0.61 -8.14
CA TYR A 142 -14.84 -1.39 -7.79
C TYR A 142 -16.00 -0.48 -7.38
N GLN A 143 -17.09 -0.61 -8.13
CA GLN A 143 -18.36 0.11 -7.95
C GLN A 143 -19.50 -0.88 -7.59
N GLY A 144 -19.16 -2.09 -7.15
CA GLY A 144 -20.13 -3.11 -6.75
C GLY A 144 -20.62 -2.94 -5.31
N PRO A 145 -21.40 -3.91 -4.79
CA PRO A 145 -21.91 -3.87 -3.41
C PRO A 145 -20.78 -3.83 -2.38
N PRO A 146 -20.98 -3.20 -1.20
CA PRO A 146 -19.94 -3.06 -0.18
C PRO A 146 -19.29 -4.39 0.18
N VAL A 147 -17.95 -4.39 0.28
CA VAL A 147 -17.17 -5.56 0.67
C VAL A 147 -16.80 -5.44 2.14
N SER A 148 -17.13 -6.46 2.93
CA SER A 148 -16.81 -6.51 4.35
C SER A 148 -15.67 -7.48 4.62
N LEU A 149 -14.63 -7.01 5.32
CA LEU A 149 -13.55 -7.84 5.84
C LEU A 149 -13.75 -8.03 7.35
N VAL A 150 -13.74 -9.28 7.79
CA VAL A 150 -13.85 -9.63 9.21
C VAL A 150 -12.47 -10.08 9.70
N ILE A 151 -11.96 -9.39 10.71
CA ILE A 151 -10.66 -9.61 11.31
C ILE A 151 -10.88 -10.23 12.70
N PRO A 152 -10.46 -11.47 12.94
CA PRO A 152 -10.60 -12.08 14.25
C PRO A 152 -9.60 -11.48 15.26
N ALA A 153 -9.91 -11.63 16.54
CA ALA A 153 -8.97 -11.36 17.61
C ALA A 153 -7.74 -12.26 17.50
N HIS A 154 -6.55 -11.69 17.70
CA HIS A 154 -5.34 -12.48 17.85
C HIS A 154 -5.27 -13.05 19.28
N ALA A 155 -4.77 -14.28 19.41
CA ALA A 155 -4.62 -14.95 20.71
C ALA A 155 -3.66 -14.19 21.64
N ASP A 156 -2.52 -13.75 21.12
CA ASP A 156 -1.62 -12.85 21.84
C ASP A 156 -2.19 -11.42 21.85
N SER A 157 -2.44 -10.92 23.05
CA SER A 157 -2.95 -9.56 23.28
C SER A 157 -2.07 -8.44 22.74
N SER A 158 -0.74 -8.65 22.71
CA SER A 158 0.24 -7.65 22.28
C SER A 158 0.19 -7.41 20.77
N PHE A 159 -0.25 -8.42 20.02
CA PHE A 159 -0.35 -8.41 18.56
C PHE A 159 -1.80 -8.47 18.09
N CYS A 160 -2.76 -8.16 18.97
CA CYS A 160 -4.17 -8.22 18.64
C CYS A 160 -4.62 -6.95 17.90
N PRO A 161 -5.07 -7.03 16.63
CA PRO A 161 -5.48 -5.85 15.86
C PRO A 161 -6.64 -5.12 16.53
N ILE A 162 -7.57 -5.85 17.15
CA ILE A 162 -8.72 -5.27 17.86
C ILE A 162 -8.24 -4.44 19.05
N LYS A 163 -7.33 -4.97 19.87
CA LYS A 163 -6.79 -4.26 21.04
C LYS A 163 -5.99 -3.03 20.61
N ALA A 164 -5.17 -3.15 19.57
CA ALA A 164 -4.40 -2.03 19.04
C ALA A 164 -5.29 -0.91 18.50
N ILE A 165 -6.32 -1.24 17.71
CA ILE A 165 -7.28 -0.24 17.21
C ILE A 165 -8.05 0.40 18.38
N ARG A 166 -8.49 -0.37 19.38
CA ARG A 166 -9.15 0.20 20.57
C ARG A 166 -8.24 1.17 21.33
N ALA A 167 -6.98 0.79 21.54
CA ALA A 167 -6.00 1.63 22.21
C ALA A 167 -5.77 2.95 21.44
N TYR A 168 -5.72 2.88 20.11
CA TYR A 168 -5.64 4.07 19.27
C TYR A 168 -6.92 4.92 19.32
N LEU A 169 -8.10 4.32 19.19
CA LEU A 169 -9.37 5.06 19.23
C LEU A 169 -9.61 5.78 20.57
N ALA A 170 -9.07 5.24 21.67
CA ALA A 170 -9.11 5.89 22.98
C ALA A 170 -8.36 7.25 23.01
N VAL A 171 -7.33 7.42 22.16
CA VAL A 171 -6.54 8.67 22.10
C VAL A 171 -6.77 9.50 20.84
N ARG A 172 -7.39 8.94 19.79
CA ARG A 172 -7.59 9.56 18.48
C ARG A 172 -8.35 10.89 18.50
N ARG A 173 -9.19 11.13 19.51
CA ARG A 173 -10.30 12.12 19.56
C ARG A 173 -11.51 11.66 18.73
N ASN A 174 -12.70 11.90 19.26
CA ASN A 174 -13.97 11.49 18.64
C ASN A 174 -14.41 12.50 17.56
N ALA A 175 -13.78 12.44 16.39
CA ALA A 175 -14.12 13.25 15.22
C ALA A 175 -14.38 12.37 13.99
N PRO A 176 -15.34 12.72 13.12
CA PRO A 176 -15.60 11.99 11.88
C PRO A 176 -14.41 12.09 10.91
N GLY A 177 -14.42 11.28 9.86
CA GLY A 177 -13.43 11.31 8.79
C GLY A 177 -12.46 10.11 8.80
N PRO A 178 -11.23 10.28 8.27
CA PRO A 178 -10.25 9.21 8.10
C PRO A 178 -10.01 8.45 9.41
N LEU A 179 -9.90 7.13 9.35
CA LEU A 179 -9.62 6.32 10.53
C LEU A 179 -8.31 6.74 11.18
N PHE A 180 -7.22 6.84 10.41
CA PHE A 180 -5.91 7.23 10.92
C PHE A 180 -5.65 8.71 10.65
N ILE A 181 -5.59 9.47 11.73
CA ILE A 181 -5.30 10.92 11.73
C ILE A 181 -4.10 11.22 12.63
N PHE A 182 -3.46 12.36 12.38
CA PHE A 182 -2.56 13.01 13.32
C PHE A 182 -3.35 13.70 14.44
N PRO A 183 -2.71 14.08 15.56
CA PRO A 183 -3.39 14.77 16.66
C PRO A 183 -4.14 16.06 16.25
N GLY A 184 -3.69 16.71 15.17
CA GLY A 184 -4.35 17.90 14.60
C GLY A 184 -5.59 17.61 13.74
N GLY A 185 -5.99 16.35 13.54
CA GLY A 185 -7.16 15.96 12.75
C GLY A 185 -6.90 15.72 11.26
N THR A 186 -5.69 15.99 10.77
CA THR A 186 -5.32 15.70 9.38
C THR A 186 -5.05 14.20 9.19
N PRO A 187 -5.37 13.62 8.01
CA PRO A 187 -5.11 12.20 7.75
C PRO A 187 -3.62 11.88 7.79
N VAL A 188 -3.31 10.68 8.26
CA VAL A 188 -1.94 10.15 8.21
C VAL A 188 -1.50 9.98 6.77
N THR A 189 -0.24 10.29 6.48
CA THR A 189 0.32 10.23 5.14
C THR A 189 1.05 8.91 4.87
N THR A 190 1.09 8.53 3.58
CA THR A 190 1.91 7.39 3.13
C THR A 190 3.39 7.57 3.42
N THR A 191 3.88 8.82 3.41
CA THR A 191 5.25 9.18 3.78
C THR A 191 5.52 8.91 5.25
N PHE A 192 4.63 9.34 6.15
CA PHE A 192 4.74 9.06 7.58
C PHE A 192 4.80 7.55 7.85
N PHE A 193 3.89 6.78 7.25
CA PHE A 193 3.90 5.32 7.42
C PHE A 193 5.22 4.71 6.92
N GLY A 194 5.69 5.14 5.74
CA GLY A 194 6.96 4.68 5.18
C GLY A 194 8.16 4.99 6.09
N ASP A 195 8.18 6.16 6.72
CA ASP A 195 9.25 6.55 7.63
C ASP A 195 9.20 5.78 8.95
N GLN A 196 8.01 5.55 9.51
CA GLN A 196 7.86 4.67 10.68
C GLN A 196 8.32 3.25 10.35
N LEU A 197 7.91 2.71 9.19
CA LEU A 197 8.32 1.37 8.75
C LEU A 197 9.85 1.25 8.64
N LYS A 198 10.53 2.24 8.04
CA LYS A 198 12.00 2.25 7.97
C LYS A 198 12.65 2.26 9.35
N LYS A 199 12.15 3.10 10.28
CA LYS A 199 12.68 3.17 11.66
C LYS A 199 12.47 1.85 12.40
N SER A 200 11.29 1.26 12.28
CA SER A 200 10.96 -0.04 12.90
C SER A 200 11.83 -1.17 12.35
N LEU A 201 12.06 -1.21 11.04
CA LEU A 201 12.96 -2.19 10.42
C LEU A 201 14.40 -2.02 10.90
N ALA A 202 14.90 -0.78 10.97
CA ALA A 202 16.23 -0.50 11.49
C ALA A 202 16.37 -0.93 12.97
N TRP A 203 15.34 -0.70 13.79
CA TRP A 203 15.30 -1.18 15.17
C TRP A 203 15.36 -2.71 15.26
N ALA A 204 14.71 -3.41 14.33
CA ALA A 204 14.75 -4.86 14.21
C ALA A 204 16.03 -5.41 13.54
N GLY A 205 17.00 -4.55 13.18
CA GLY A 205 18.23 -4.95 12.48
C GLY A 205 18.01 -5.37 11.02
N LEU A 206 16.92 -4.95 10.39
CA LEU A 206 16.54 -5.30 9.02
C LEU A 206 16.79 -4.15 8.04
N SER A 207 17.27 -4.49 6.83
CA SER A 207 17.43 -3.51 5.74
C SER A 207 16.07 -3.10 5.16
N SER A 208 15.86 -1.79 4.96
CA SER A 208 14.62 -1.26 4.35
C SER A 208 14.59 -1.31 2.81
N GLU A 209 15.60 -1.92 2.17
CA GLU A 209 15.69 -2.02 0.71
C GLU A 209 14.53 -2.84 0.14
N CYS A 210 14.29 -4.03 0.70
CA CYS A 210 13.29 -4.98 0.22
C CYS A 210 11.92 -4.84 0.90
N TYR A 211 11.83 -4.11 2.02
CA TYR A 211 10.56 -3.90 2.72
C TYR A 211 9.97 -2.54 2.36
N LYS A 212 8.81 -2.58 1.72
CA LYS A 212 8.02 -1.39 1.35
C LYS A 212 6.60 -1.58 1.83
N GLY A 213 5.74 -0.60 1.54
CA GLY A 213 4.35 -0.66 1.99
C GLY A 213 3.54 -1.86 1.57
N HIS A 214 3.87 -2.47 0.44
CA HIS A 214 3.21 -3.69 -0.02
C HIS A 214 3.66 -4.93 0.75
N SER A 215 4.82 -4.90 1.42
CA SER A 215 5.40 -6.06 2.10
C SER A 215 4.52 -6.63 3.21
N LEU A 216 3.73 -5.78 3.89
CA LEU A 216 2.72 -6.24 4.87
C LEU A 216 1.63 -7.07 4.22
N ARG A 217 1.09 -6.60 3.09
CA ARG A 217 0.05 -7.31 2.34
C ARG A 217 0.59 -8.60 1.71
N ILE A 218 1.81 -8.58 1.17
CA ILE A 218 2.48 -9.79 0.65
C ILE A 218 2.64 -10.79 1.80
N GLY A 219 3.15 -10.34 2.94
CA GLY A 219 3.32 -11.15 4.14
C GLY A 219 2.04 -11.79 4.66
N ALA A 220 0.95 -11.03 4.71
CA ALA A 220 -0.36 -11.54 5.09
C ALA A 220 -0.85 -12.62 4.10
N ALA A 221 -0.73 -12.37 2.79
CA ALA A 221 -1.10 -13.32 1.75
C ALA A 221 -0.28 -14.61 1.82
N THR A 222 1.04 -14.50 2.04
CA THR A 222 1.93 -15.65 2.22
C THR A 222 1.56 -16.44 3.47
N THR A 223 1.27 -15.76 4.59
CA THR A 223 0.91 -16.42 5.84
C THR A 223 -0.42 -17.16 5.74
N ALA A 224 -1.40 -16.61 5.02
CA ALA A 224 -2.71 -17.22 4.84
C ALA A 224 -2.71 -18.38 3.83
N ALA A 225 -1.64 -18.57 3.06
CA ALA A 225 -1.50 -19.66 2.10
C ALA A 225 -0.87 -20.93 2.71
N ILE A 226 -0.41 -20.86 3.97
CA ILE A 226 0.18 -21.96 4.75
C ILE A 226 -0.89 -22.52 5.67
#